data_AF-A0A8X8XYX9-F1
#
_entry.id   AF-A0A8X8XYX9-F1
#
_cell.length_a   1.000
_cell.length_b   1.000
_cell.length_c   1.000
_cell.angle_alpha   90.00
_cell.angle_beta   90.00
_cell.angle_gamma   90.00
#
_symmetry.space_group_name_H-M   'P 1'
#
loop_
_entity.id
_entity.type
_entity.pdbx_description
1 polymer ?
#
loop_
_entity_poly.entity_id
_entity_poly.type
_entity_poly.pdbx_seq_one_letter_code
_entity_poly.pdbx_strand_id
1 'polypeptide(L)'
;MKISARVLSTKPIPLSRAAKLVSRFAAVENGSSSAVSIYLERTSDAFNRLLQSHSKTDGDSPAKKKRKSGESENGRSKKIKKELS
;
A
#
# COMPACT_ATOMS: atom_id res chain seq x y z
N MET A 1 14.67 31.56 -5.66
CA MET A 1 13.63 31.17 -4.68
C MET A 1 14.32 30.37 -3.57
N LYS A 2 14.24 30.80 -2.30
CA LYS A 2 14.80 30.05 -1.16
C LYS A 2 13.68 29.26 -0.50
N ILE A 3 13.85 27.95 -0.41
CA ILE A 3 12.93 27.04 0.27
C ILE A 3 13.64 26.59 1.56
N SER A 4 12.98 26.77 2.71
CA SER A 4 13.47 26.29 4.00
C SER A 4 12.50 25.25 4.56
N ALA A 5 13.01 24.16 5.11
CA ALA A 5 12.21 23.11 5.75
C ALA A 5 12.73 22.82 7.17
N ARG A 6 11.83 22.37 8.05
CA ARG A 6 12.16 21.92 9.42
C ARG A 6 11.57 20.53 9.65
N VAL A 7 12.31 19.68 10.36
CA VAL A 7 11.83 18.33 10.71
C VAL A 7 10.83 18.45 11.86
N LEU A 8 9.61 17.92 11.66
CA LEU A 8 8.55 17.94 12.66
C LEU A 8 8.46 16.66 13.50
N SER A 9 8.95 15.54 12.99
CA SER A 9 8.86 14.22 13.64
C SER A 9 9.87 13.26 13.04
N THR A 10 10.41 12.37 13.88
CA THR A 10 11.30 11.26 13.51
C THR A 10 10.77 9.90 13.99
N LYS A 11 9.48 9.83 14.34
CA LYS A 11 8.87 8.58 14.81
C LYS A 11 9.00 7.49 13.74
N PRO A 12 9.48 6.29 14.10
CA PRO A 12 9.61 5.21 13.13
C PRO A 12 8.23 4.77 12.62
N ILE A 13 8.19 4.35 11.36
CA ILE A 13 6.99 3.78 10.73
C ILE A 13 7.29 2.37 10.21
N PRO A 14 6.29 1.49 10.10
CA PRO A 14 6.49 0.15 9.53
C PRO A 14 6.98 0.23 8.07
N LEU A 15 7.87 -0.69 7.69
CA LEU A 15 8.43 -0.76 6.34
C LEU A 15 7.34 -0.89 5.26
N SER A 16 6.33 -1.71 5.50
CA SER A 16 5.19 -1.87 4.57
C SER A 16 4.42 -0.57 4.35
N ARG A 17 4.36 0.30 5.36
CA ARG A 17 3.76 1.62 5.26
C ARG A 17 4.65 2.58 4.49
N ALA A 18 5.95 2.55 4.75
CA ALA A 18 6.93 3.36 4.01
C ALA A 18 6.91 3.02 2.52
N ALA A 19 6.97 1.74 2.16
CA ALA A 19 6.88 1.28 0.77
C ALA A 19 5.61 1.80 0.08
N LYS A 20 4.44 1.63 0.71
CA LYS A 20 3.17 2.15 0.17
C LYS A 20 3.15 3.67 -0.03
N LEU A 21 3.76 4.44 0.88
CA LEU A 21 3.82 5.90 0.75
C LEU A 21 4.69 6.31 -0.43
N VAL A 22 5.88 5.71 -0.58
CA VAL A 22 6.79 6.01 -1.68
C VAL A 22 6.19 5.59 -3.02
N SER A 23 5.61 4.39 -3.13
CA SER A 23 4.97 3.95 -4.38
C SER A 23 3.83 4.87 -4.82
N ARG A 24 2.99 5.31 -3.87
CA ARG A 24 1.92 6.27 -4.16
C ARG A 24 2.45 7.63 -4.59
N PHE A 25 3.53 8.09 -3.97
CA PHE A 25 4.15 9.37 -4.33
C PHE A 25 4.78 9.32 -5.72
N ALA A 26 5.47 8.24 -6.06
CA ALA A 26 6.08 8.04 -7.37
C ALA A 26 5.05 7.92 -8.50
N ALA A 27 3.85 7.40 -8.23
CA ALA A 27 2.78 7.24 -9.21
C ALA A 27 2.01 8.54 -9.53
N VAL A 28 2.21 9.62 -8.76
CA VAL A 28 1.54 10.90 -9.00
C VAL A 28 2.33 11.73 -10.00
N GLU A 29 1.63 12.33 -10.97
CA GLU A 29 2.22 13.34 -11.84
C GLU A 29 2.48 14.62 -11.03
N ASN A 30 3.75 14.84 -10.69
CA ASN A 30 4.19 15.88 -9.74
C ASN A 30 5.00 17.01 -10.42
N GLY A 31 5.04 17.03 -11.75
CA GLY A 31 5.78 18.03 -12.52
C GLY A 31 7.30 17.98 -12.32
N SER A 32 7.84 16.89 -11.78
CA SER A 32 9.28 16.75 -11.57
C SER A 32 10.04 16.49 -12.86
N SER A 33 11.33 16.84 -12.88
CA SER A 33 12.21 16.53 -14.02
C SER A 33 12.34 15.02 -14.22
N SER A 34 12.62 14.58 -15.45
CA SER A 34 12.79 13.15 -15.79
C SER A 34 13.77 12.40 -14.86
N ALA A 35 14.90 13.02 -14.51
CA ALA A 35 15.88 12.42 -13.61
C ALA A 35 15.31 12.16 -12.20
N VAL A 36 14.47 13.07 -11.69
CA VAL A 36 13.79 12.92 -10.40
C VAL A 36 12.71 11.85 -10.48
N SER A 37 11.93 11.80 -11.56
CA SER A 37 10.93 10.73 -11.76
C SER A 37 11.57 9.34 -11.73
N ILE A 38 12.67 9.14 -12.45
CA ILE A 38 13.42 7.87 -12.47
C ILE A 38 13.96 7.53 -11.08
N TYR A 39 14.47 8.53 -10.34
CA TYR A 39 14.92 8.33 -8.97
C TYR A 39 13.79 7.86 -8.05
N LEU A 40 12.60 8.46 -8.16
CA LEU A 40 11.42 8.09 -7.36
C LEU A 40 10.95 6.67 -7.68
N GLU A 41 10.94 6.30 -8.96
CA GLU A 41 10.60 4.95 -9.41
C GLU A 41 11.56 3.91 -8.83
N ARG A 42 12.88 4.13 -8.98
CA ARG A 42 13.92 3.25 -8.41
C ARG A 42 13.83 3.15 -6.89
N THR A 43 13.48 4.25 -6.23
CA THR A 43 13.30 4.27 -4.76
C THR A 43 12.09 3.45 -4.36
N SER A 44 10.96 3.60 -5.05
CA SER A 44 9.76 2.77 -4.86
C SER A 44 10.09 1.29 -4.99
N ASP A 45 10.81 0.91 -6.04
CA ASP A 45 11.21 -0.48 -6.28
C ASP A 45 12.14 -1.02 -5.19
N ALA A 46 13.11 -0.22 -4.73
CA ALA A 46 14.01 -0.61 -3.65
C ALA A 46 13.24 -0.91 -2.34
N PHE A 47 12.25 -0.08 -1.99
CA PHE A 47 11.42 -0.32 -0.81
C PHE A 47 10.55 -1.57 -0.96
N ASN A 48 9.98 -1.81 -2.15
CA ASN A 48 9.20 -3.01 -2.42
C ASN A 48 10.07 -4.28 -2.35
N ARG A 49 11.29 -4.23 -2.86
CA ARG A 49 12.27 -5.31 -2.75
C ARG A 49 12.66 -5.58 -1.29
N LEU A 50 12.91 -4.52 -0.51
CA LEU A 50 13.22 -4.64 0.92
C LEU A 50 12.06 -5.26 1.70
N LEU A 51 10.82 -4.91 1.36
CA LEU A 51 9.63 -5.52 1.98
C LEU A 51 9.54 -7.01 1.66
N GLN A 52 9.80 -7.39 0.40
CA GLN A 52 9.78 -8.79 -0.02
C GLN A 52 10.90 -9.61 0.64
N SER A 53 12.11 -9.07 0.76
CA SER A 53 13.21 -9.77 1.44
C SER A 53 12.90 -10.00 2.92
N HIS A 54 12.30 -9.03 3.61
CA HIS A 54 11.89 -9.18 5.01
C HIS A 54 10.76 -10.21 5.19
N SER A 55 9.80 -10.26 4.26
CA SER A 55 8.73 -11.27 4.34
C SER A 55 9.23 -12.72 4.17
N LYS A 56 10.39 -12.90 3.51
CA LYS A 56 11.00 -14.22 3.29
C LYS A 56 11.76 -14.73 4.52
N THR A 57 12.23 -13.85 5.41
CA THR A 57 12.96 -14.24 6.62
C THR A 57 12.04 -14.68 7.76
N ASP A 58 10.79 -14.18 7.77
CA ASP A 58 9.79 -14.52 8.79
C ASP A 58 8.96 -15.78 8.42
N GLY A 59 9.30 -16.45 7.32
CA GLY A 59 8.41 -17.33 6.57
C GLY A 59 8.80 -18.81 6.42
N ASP A 60 9.72 -19.36 7.22
CA ASP A 60 9.82 -20.83 7.40
C ASP A 60 8.85 -21.36 8.47
N SER A 61 7.74 -20.66 8.69
CA SER A 61 6.66 -21.10 9.58
C SER A 61 5.44 -21.51 8.75
N PRO A 62 5.17 -22.81 8.55
CA PRO A 62 4.00 -23.26 7.80
C PRO A 62 2.77 -23.16 8.69
N ALA A 63 2.05 -22.04 8.69
CA ALA A 63 0.75 -21.99 9.36
C ALA A 63 -0.21 -20.91 8.84
N LYS A 64 -1.30 -21.42 8.22
CA LYS A 64 -2.66 -20.84 8.12
C LYS A 64 -2.87 -19.76 7.03
N LYS A 65 -3.88 -19.81 6.16
CA LYS A 65 -5.11 -20.61 6.09
C LYS A 65 -5.72 -20.45 4.69
N LYS A 66 -6.31 -21.53 4.17
CA LYS A 66 -7.18 -21.58 2.97
C LYS A 66 -8.11 -20.36 2.85
N ARG A 67 -8.22 -19.80 1.64
CA ARG A 67 -9.49 -19.25 1.12
C ARG A 67 -9.69 -19.76 -0.30
N LYS A 68 -10.50 -20.82 -0.41
CA LYS A 68 -11.19 -21.24 -1.64
C LYS A 68 -12.62 -20.73 -1.54
N SER A 69 -13.23 -20.47 -2.70
CA SER A 69 -14.59 -19.98 -2.99
C SER A 69 -14.74 -18.46 -2.91
N GLY A 70 -15.30 -17.77 -3.90
CA GLY A 70 -15.91 -18.17 -5.17
C GLY A 70 -16.50 -16.92 -5.83
N GLU A 71 -16.48 -16.93 -7.16
CA GLU A 71 -17.11 -15.98 -8.07
C GLU A 71 -18.63 -15.80 -7.81
N SER A 72 -19.15 -14.67 -8.30
CA SER A 72 -20.57 -14.35 -8.65
C SER A 72 -21.48 -13.59 -7.66
N GLU A 73 -21.69 -12.33 -8.06
CA GLU A 73 -22.99 -11.68 -8.31
C GLU A 73 -23.87 -11.19 -7.14
N ASN A 74 -23.74 -9.88 -6.90
CA ASN A 74 -24.79 -8.86 -6.99
C ASN A 74 -26.26 -9.33 -6.83
N GLY A 75 -26.72 -9.48 -5.59
CA GLY A 75 -28.12 -9.74 -5.23
C GLY A 75 -28.75 -8.56 -4.47
N ARG A 76 -29.42 -7.70 -5.23
CA ARG A 76 -30.19 -6.52 -4.85
C ARG A 76 -31.39 -6.88 -3.94
N SER A 77 -31.63 -6.05 -2.92
CA SER A 77 -32.90 -5.85 -2.20
C SER A 77 -33.45 -6.99 -1.33
N LYS A 78 -33.43 -6.82 0.00
CA LYS A 78 -34.55 -7.14 0.91
C LYS A 78 -34.46 -6.25 2.15
N LYS A 79 -34.81 -4.98 1.93
CA LYS A 79 -35.11 -4.00 2.98
C LYS A 79 -36.59 -4.21 3.36
N ILE A 80 -36.83 -4.62 4.61
CA ILE A 80 -38.04 -4.36 5.44
C ILE A 80 -39.41 -4.52 4.77
N LYS A 81 -40.14 -5.58 5.17
CA LYS A 81 -41.51 -5.44 5.70
C LYS A 81 -41.67 -6.37 6.90
N LYS A 82 -41.51 -5.76 8.07
CA LYS A 82 -42.07 -6.21 9.34
C LYS A 82 -43.56 -5.85 9.28
N GLU A 83 -44.41 -6.73 9.79
CA GLU A 83 -45.80 -6.48 10.23
C GLU A 83 -46.92 -6.44 9.19
N LEU A 84 -48.04 -7.03 9.62
CA LEU A 84 -49.39 -7.11 9.04
C LEU A 84 -49.62 -8.16 7.93
N SER A 85 -49.87 -9.41 8.33
CA SER A 85 -51.22 -10.00 8.41
C SER A 85 -51.15 -11.50 8.73
#